data_AF-A0A3B9IAQ7-F1
#
_entry.id   AF-A0A3B9IAQ7-F1
#
_cell.length_a   1.000
_cell.length_b   1.000
_cell.length_c   1.000
_cell.angle_alpha   90.00
_cell.angle_beta   90.00
_cell.angle_gamma   90.00
#
_symmetry.space_group_name_H-M   'P 1'
#
loop_
_entity.id
_entity.type
_entity.pdbx_description
1 polymer ?
#
loop_
_entity_poly.entity_id
_entity_poly.type
_entity_poly.pdbx_seq_one_letter_code
_entity_poly.pdbx_strand_id
1 'polypeptide(L)'
;ILFLDEINCVSETLAPTMLQFLQYKTFGTHRVPDGFVIVTAGNPPEYNRSVRDFDIVTLDRVKRLDIESDFGVFKEYALRNRVHGAVISYLEIRGDHFYSVTNDADGRHFVTARAWEDLSDSIKVYEALGQPVRETMVSAFLQDPEIAKSFTVYYELWNKYRNLYRIPEILEGNFPEENETFRKAAFDEKISLIGLLINSLGQDCLAADEEREVQSVIFAVLKKLREQIRSGREAENAADGDAIPVIGILSSLTDELAAARENKKQARMLSREEERISRAAGRRLQELIGILARSKGGSVDADYGLVREWFSAAEDARRQRIGIVDGHISNAFRFINRTYGESQEMVIFLSEIASGYYVMKFINEHGNEEYYRYNELLLLKDRRQRLQEEIYSLSE
;
A
#
# COMPACT_ATOMS: atom_id res chain seq x y z
N ILE A 1 7.84 -5.88 -25.91
CA ILE A 1 6.40 -6.22 -25.80
C ILE A 1 5.62 -5.04 -26.38
N LEU A 2 4.64 -5.30 -27.24
CA LEU A 2 3.70 -4.30 -27.75
C LEU A 2 2.33 -4.61 -27.13
N PHE A 3 1.86 -3.72 -26.25
CA PHE A 3 0.59 -3.86 -25.56
C PHE A 3 -0.47 -2.98 -26.23
N LEU A 4 -1.60 -3.58 -26.61
CA LEU A 4 -2.76 -2.88 -27.18
C LEU A 4 -3.97 -3.07 -26.27
N ASP A 5 -4.44 -1.98 -25.70
CA ASP A 5 -5.63 -1.99 -24.85
C ASP A 5 -6.92 -1.82 -25.67
N GLU A 6 -8.04 -2.28 -25.13
CA GLU A 6 -9.39 -2.16 -25.71
C GLU A 6 -9.50 -2.65 -27.17
N ILE A 7 -8.78 -3.73 -27.50
CA ILE A 7 -8.64 -4.23 -28.88
C ILE A 7 -9.98 -4.61 -29.53
N ASN A 8 -10.96 -4.96 -28.72
CA ASN A 8 -12.28 -5.38 -29.15
C ASN A 8 -13.27 -4.22 -29.29
N CYS A 9 -12.88 -2.99 -28.95
CA CYS A 9 -13.63 -1.76 -29.18
C CYS A 9 -13.16 -1.00 -30.45
N VAL A 10 -12.34 -1.64 -31.28
CA VAL A 10 -11.83 -1.07 -32.54
C VAL A 10 -12.97 -0.81 -33.53
N SER A 11 -12.88 0.31 -34.26
CA SER A 11 -13.89 0.69 -35.26
C SER A 11 -14.09 -0.38 -36.32
N GLU A 12 -15.30 -0.44 -36.89
CA GLU A 12 -15.66 -1.39 -37.94
C GLU A 12 -14.68 -1.41 -39.12
N THR A 13 -14.20 -0.23 -39.50
CA THR A 13 -13.25 -0.03 -40.59
C THR A 13 -11.84 -0.56 -40.29
N LEU A 14 -11.46 -0.65 -39.02
CA LEU A 14 -10.13 -1.09 -38.59
C LEU A 14 -10.09 -2.56 -38.14
N ALA A 15 -11.24 -3.17 -37.87
CA ALA A 15 -11.32 -4.56 -37.41
C ALA A 15 -10.59 -5.55 -38.35
N PRO A 16 -10.75 -5.51 -39.70
CA PRO A 16 -10.04 -6.43 -40.58
C PRO A 16 -8.51 -6.28 -40.51
N THR A 17 -8.03 -5.05 -40.44
CA THR A 17 -6.59 -4.74 -40.33
C THR A 17 -6.04 -5.22 -38.98
N MET A 18 -6.83 -5.09 -37.91
CA MET A 18 -6.43 -5.55 -36.58
C MET A 18 -6.38 -7.08 -36.49
N LEU A 19 -7.33 -7.77 -37.11
CA LEU A 19 -7.30 -9.23 -37.24
C LEU A 19 -6.07 -9.68 -38.02
N GLN A 20 -5.79 -9.04 -39.16
CA GLN A 20 -4.57 -9.32 -39.93
C GLN A 20 -3.31 -9.09 -39.08
N PHE A 21 -3.30 -8.04 -38.28
CA PHE A 21 -2.19 -7.72 -37.37
C PHE A 21 -1.98 -8.81 -36.31
N LEU A 22 -3.03 -9.28 -35.65
CA LEU A 22 -2.94 -10.33 -34.64
C LEU A 22 -2.55 -11.68 -35.24
N GLN A 23 -3.04 -11.98 -36.44
CA GLN A 23 -2.79 -13.26 -37.11
C GLN A 23 -1.41 -13.35 -37.77
N TYR A 24 -0.95 -12.29 -38.42
CA TYR A 24 0.26 -12.31 -39.26
C TYR A 24 1.39 -11.44 -38.72
N LYS A 25 1.16 -10.68 -37.63
CA LYS A 25 2.11 -9.68 -37.11
C LYS A 25 2.52 -8.68 -38.18
N THR A 26 1.57 -8.26 -39.01
CA THR A 26 1.75 -7.28 -40.08
C THR A 26 0.68 -6.22 -40.01
N PHE A 27 1.07 -4.95 -40.13
CA PHE A 27 0.15 -3.83 -40.25
C PHE A 27 0.27 -3.25 -41.65
N GLY A 28 -0.70 -3.56 -42.52
CA GLY A 28 -0.58 -3.29 -43.96
C GLY A 28 0.61 -4.04 -44.56
N THR A 29 1.57 -3.31 -45.13
CA THR A 29 2.81 -3.86 -45.72
C THR A 29 3.97 -3.97 -44.71
N HIS A 30 3.81 -3.42 -43.51
CA HIS A 30 4.88 -3.39 -42.51
C HIS A 30 4.79 -4.61 -41.58
N ARG A 31 5.91 -5.32 -41.40
CA ARG A 31 6.02 -6.43 -40.47
C ARG A 31 6.48 -5.95 -39.10
N VAL A 32 5.90 -6.50 -38.04
CA VAL A 32 6.38 -6.29 -36.67
C VAL A 32 7.82 -6.83 -36.57
N PRO A 33 8.78 -6.07 -36.02
CA PRO A 33 10.16 -6.53 -35.90
C PRO A 33 10.30 -7.82 -35.09
N ASP A 34 11.35 -8.59 -35.39
CA ASP A 34 11.66 -9.80 -34.63
C ASP A 34 11.95 -9.49 -33.16
N GLY A 35 11.59 -10.43 -32.27
CA GLY A 35 11.71 -10.26 -30.82
C GLY A 35 10.53 -9.55 -30.14
N PHE A 36 9.55 -9.05 -30.89
CA PHE A 36 8.34 -8.47 -30.31
C PHE A 36 7.28 -9.54 -29.97
N VAL A 37 6.76 -9.42 -28.75
CA VAL A 37 5.56 -10.13 -28.27
C VAL A 37 4.39 -9.14 -28.27
N ILE A 38 3.30 -9.51 -28.93
CA ILE A 38 2.05 -8.73 -28.95
C ILE A 38 1.18 -9.22 -27.80
N VAL A 39 0.68 -8.29 -27.00
CA VAL A 39 -0.25 -8.55 -25.90
C VAL A 39 -1.44 -7.63 -26.09
N THR A 40 -2.66 -8.16 -25.98
CA THR A 40 -3.88 -7.37 -26.15
C THR A 40 -4.82 -7.55 -24.99
N ALA A 41 -5.52 -6.48 -24.61
CA ALA A 41 -6.59 -6.51 -23.63
C ALA A 41 -7.91 -6.08 -24.27
N GLY A 42 -9.03 -6.59 -23.75
CA GLY A 42 -10.37 -6.25 -24.21
C GLY A 42 -11.38 -6.52 -23.10
N ASN A 43 -12.43 -5.70 -23.04
CA ASN A 43 -13.50 -5.85 -22.05
C ASN A 43 -14.52 -6.88 -22.51
N PRO A 44 -15.07 -7.75 -21.65
CA PRO A 44 -16.08 -8.71 -22.08
C PRO A 44 -17.29 -8.03 -22.76
N PRO A 45 -17.95 -8.71 -23.72
CA PRO A 45 -19.01 -8.10 -24.53
C PRO A 45 -20.21 -7.58 -23.71
N GLU A 46 -20.42 -8.16 -22.54
CA GLU A 46 -21.44 -7.76 -21.57
C GLU A 46 -21.28 -6.32 -21.06
N TYR A 47 -20.06 -5.79 -21.06
CA TYR A 47 -19.75 -4.46 -20.53
C TYR A 47 -19.88 -3.33 -21.56
N ASN A 48 -19.78 -3.63 -22.87
CA ASN A 48 -19.76 -2.59 -23.89
C ASN A 48 -20.44 -3.02 -25.20
N ARG A 49 -21.44 -2.24 -25.64
CA ARG A 49 -22.27 -2.50 -26.84
C ARG A 49 -21.47 -2.50 -28.15
N SER A 50 -20.26 -1.95 -28.15
CA SER A 50 -19.38 -1.88 -29.32
C SER A 50 -18.33 -3.00 -29.36
N VAL A 51 -18.38 -3.95 -28.43
CA VAL A 51 -17.45 -5.08 -28.39
C VAL A 51 -17.76 -6.05 -29.51
N ARG A 52 -16.72 -6.42 -30.26
CA ARG A 52 -16.77 -7.49 -31.25
C ARG A 52 -16.04 -8.72 -30.70
N ASP A 53 -16.73 -9.85 -30.71
CA ASP A 53 -16.08 -11.13 -30.44
C ASP A 53 -15.15 -11.50 -31.60
N PHE A 54 -13.98 -12.03 -31.23
CA PHE A 54 -13.06 -12.61 -32.20
C PHE A 54 -13.62 -13.93 -32.72
N ASP A 55 -13.45 -14.18 -34.01
CA ASP A 55 -13.80 -15.47 -34.60
C ASP A 55 -12.88 -16.58 -34.09
N ILE A 56 -13.37 -17.82 -34.12
CA ILE A 56 -12.66 -19.01 -33.61
C ILE A 56 -11.26 -19.14 -34.24
N VAL A 57 -11.12 -18.77 -35.52
CA VAL A 57 -9.84 -18.84 -36.25
C VAL A 57 -8.81 -17.85 -35.70
N THR A 58 -9.25 -16.67 -35.28
CA THR A 58 -8.36 -15.70 -34.62
C THR A 58 -8.03 -16.14 -33.20
N LEU A 59 -9.01 -16.66 -32.45
CA LEU A 59 -8.79 -17.19 -31.10
C LEU A 59 -7.81 -18.37 -31.08
N ASP A 60 -7.78 -19.22 -32.11
CA ASP A 60 -6.82 -20.33 -32.23
C ASP A 60 -5.36 -19.84 -32.40
N ARG A 61 -5.17 -18.62 -32.92
CA ARG A 61 -3.85 -18.02 -33.17
C ARG A 61 -3.33 -17.16 -32.03
N VAL A 62 -4.15 -16.89 -31.02
CA VAL A 62 -3.76 -16.13 -29.82
C VAL A 62 -3.87 -17.00 -28.57
N LYS A 63 -3.12 -16.64 -27.53
CA LYS A 63 -3.31 -17.23 -26.20
C LYS A 63 -4.24 -16.33 -25.41
N ARG A 64 -5.45 -16.81 -25.13
CA ARG A 64 -6.45 -16.11 -24.32
C ARG A 64 -6.22 -16.42 -22.84
N LEU A 65 -6.23 -15.38 -22.03
CA LEU A 65 -6.23 -15.45 -20.57
C LEU A 65 -7.45 -14.65 -20.11
N ASP A 66 -8.38 -15.31 -19.44
CA ASP A 66 -9.51 -14.65 -18.83
C ASP A 66 -9.09 -14.12 -17.45
N ILE A 67 -9.37 -12.84 -17.20
CA ILE A 67 -9.03 -12.16 -15.95
C ILE A 67 -10.34 -11.88 -15.23
N GLU A 68 -10.47 -12.44 -14.03
CA GLU A 68 -11.65 -12.27 -13.18
C GLU A 68 -11.32 -11.39 -11.97
N SER A 69 -12.35 -10.74 -11.42
CA SER A 69 -12.22 -9.93 -10.22
C SER A 69 -12.12 -10.83 -8.99
N ASP A 70 -11.00 -10.74 -8.26
CA ASP A 70 -10.78 -11.44 -7.00
C ASP A 70 -10.52 -10.42 -5.88
N PHE A 71 -11.37 -10.44 -4.85
CA PHE A 71 -11.23 -9.51 -3.72
C PHE A 71 -9.99 -9.80 -2.88
N GLY A 72 -9.58 -11.05 -2.72
CA GLY A 72 -8.36 -11.42 -1.97
C GLY A 72 -7.11 -10.82 -2.61
N VAL A 73 -6.98 -10.94 -3.94
CA VAL A 73 -5.89 -10.31 -4.70
C VAL A 73 -5.97 -8.78 -4.62
N PHE A 74 -7.17 -8.20 -4.74
CA PHE A 74 -7.35 -6.76 -4.58
C PHE A 74 -6.98 -6.28 -3.18
N LYS A 75 -7.29 -7.04 -2.13
CA LYS A 75 -6.98 -6.70 -0.75
C LYS A 75 -5.47 -6.61 -0.51
N GLU A 76 -4.69 -7.57 -1.04
CA GLU A 76 -3.23 -7.49 -1.00
C GLU A 76 -2.70 -6.21 -1.68
N TYR A 77 -3.25 -5.89 -2.85
CA TYR A 77 -2.95 -4.65 -3.57
C TYR A 77 -3.35 -3.41 -2.75
N ALA A 78 -4.55 -3.42 -2.17
CA ALA A 78 -5.18 -2.33 -1.45
C ALA A 78 -4.39 -1.97 -0.19
N LEU A 79 -3.92 -2.98 0.55
CA LEU A 79 -3.05 -2.80 1.72
C LEU A 79 -1.71 -2.16 1.32
N ARG A 80 -1.10 -2.57 0.20
CA ARG A 80 0.15 -1.97 -0.30
C ARG A 80 -0.03 -0.53 -0.78
N ASN A 81 -1.15 -0.24 -1.43
CA ASN A 81 -1.46 1.09 -1.99
C ASN A 81 -2.25 1.99 -1.03
N ARG A 82 -2.35 1.58 0.25
CA ARG A 82 -2.99 2.36 1.33
C ARG A 82 -4.45 2.70 1.06
N VAL A 83 -5.19 1.81 0.42
CA VAL A 83 -6.65 2.00 0.30
C VAL A 83 -7.25 2.20 1.69
N HIS A 84 -8.23 3.08 1.79
CA HIS A 84 -8.83 3.48 3.05
C HIS A 84 -9.39 2.27 3.82
N GLY A 85 -9.11 2.18 5.12
CA GLY A 85 -9.45 1.01 5.94
C GLY A 85 -10.94 0.67 5.95
N ALA A 86 -11.81 1.69 5.91
CA ALA A 86 -13.26 1.50 5.82
C ALA A 86 -13.68 0.78 4.52
N VAL A 87 -12.99 1.01 3.40
CA VAL A 87 -13.29 0.32 2.13
C VAL A 87 -12.94 -1.16 2.21
N ILE A 88 -11.74 -1.47 2.72
CA ILE A 88 -11.27 -2.85 2.87
C ILE A 88 -12.20 -3.61 3.84
N SER A 89 -12.47 -3.04 5.01
CA SER A 89 -13.29 -3.68 6.05
C SER A 89 -14.74 -3.86 5.61
N TYR A 90 -15.29 -2.92 4.83
CA TYR A 90 -16.61 -3.09 4.23
C TYR A 90 -16.65 -4.26 3.26
N LEU A 91 -15.66 -4.36 2.36
CA LEU A 91 -15.60 -5.40 1.35
C LEU A 91 -15.27 -6.78 1.93
N GLU A 92 -14.65 -6.86 3.11
CA GLU A 92 -14.53 -8.13 3.85
C GLU A 92 -15.88 -8.66 4.30
N ILE A 93 -16.79 -7.77 4.71
CA ILE A 93 -18.15 -8.14 5.13
C ILE A 93 -19.04 -8.37 3.90
N ARG A 94 -18.84 -7.57 2.85
CA ARG A 94 -19.65 -7.53 1.62
C ARG A 94 -18.79 -7.76 0.38
N GLY A 95 -18.17 -8.92 0.29
CA GLY A 95 -17.29 -9.27 -0.84
C GLY A 95 -18.02 -9.30 -2.18
N ASP A 96 -19.32 -9.56 -2.16
CA ASP A 96 -20.23 -9.50 -3.31
C ASP A 96 -20.37 -8.08 -3.90
N HIS A 97 -20.03 -7.04 -3.13
CA HIS A 97 -20.04 -5.65 -3.59
C HIS A 97 -18.72 -5.19 -4.23
N PHE A 98 -17.69 -6.04 -4.25
CA PHE A 98 -16.38 -5.67 -4.79
C PHE A 98 -16.44 -5.35 -6.30
N TYR A 99 -17.15 -6.18 -7.05
CA TYR A 99 -17.31 -6.02 -8.49
C TYR A 99 -18.73 -6.43 -8.87
N SER A 100 -19.52 -5.47 -9.37
CA SER A 100 -20.90 -5.67 -9.78
C SER A 100 -21.16 -4.89 -11.05
N VAL A 101 -21.82 -5.50 -12.04
CA VAL A 101 -22.34 -4.80 -13.20
C VAL A 101 -23.72 -5.37 -13.52
N THR A 102 -24.74 -4.51 -13.43
CA THR A 102 -26.14 -4.88 -13.64
C THR A 102 -26.80 -3.87 -14.57
N ASN A 103 -27.89 -4.29 -15.22
CA ASN A 103 -28.71 -3.43 -16.06
C ASN A 103 -30.17 -3.58 -15.62
N ASP A 104 -30.85 -2.47 -15.39
CA ASP A 104 -32.27 -2.43 -15.06
C ASP A 104 -33.03 -1.41 -15.92
N ALA A 105 -34.24 -1.04 -15.50
CA ALA A 105 -35.09 -0.09 -16.22
C ALA A 105 -34.57 1.36 -16.17
N ASP A 106 -33.78 1.71 -15.15
CA ASP A 106 -33.27 3.06 -14.89
C ASP A 106 -31.86 3.28 -15.45
N GLY A 107 -31.11 2.20 -15.72
CA GLY A 107 -29.86 2.29 -16.45
C GLY A 107 -28.92 1.12 -16.26
N ARG A 108 -27.62 1.38 -16.46
CA ARG A 108 -26.57 0.44 -16.08
C ARG A 108 -26.01 0.87 -14.74
N HIS A 109 -25.87 -0.08 -13.84
CA HIS A 109 -25.24 0.09 -12.54
C HIS A 109 -23.94 -0.68 -12.52
N PHE A 110 -22.88 -0.06 -12.01
CA PHE A 110 -21.60 -0.73 -11.91
C PHE A 110 -20.73 -0.24 -10.76
N VAL A 111 -19.94 -1.18 -10.25
CA VAL A 111 -18.89 -0.98 -9.27
C VAL A 111 -17.69 -1.82 -9.69
N THR A 112 -16.50 -1.21 -9.64
CA THR A 112 -15.25 -1.86 -10.04
C THR A 112 -14.18 -1.64 -8.97
N ALA A 113 -13.13 -2.46 -9.00
CA ALA A 113 -11.96 -2.30 -8.14
C ALA A 113 -11.37 -0.88 -8.20
N ARG A 114 -11.34 -0.27 -9.39
CA ARG A 114 -10.88 1.11 -9.59
C ARG A 114 -11.76 2.14 -8.89
N ALA A 115 -13.08 1.97 -8.95
CA ALA A 115 -14.01 2.87 -8.27
C ALA A 115 -13.79 2.89 -6.74
N TRP A 116 -13.48 1.73 -6.15
CA TRP A 116 -13.14 1.62 -4.73
C TRP A 116 -11.82 2.34 -4.37
N GLU A 117 -10.79 2.22 -5.22
CA GLU A 117 -9.53 2.94 -5.03
C GLU A 117 -9.74 4.47 -5.11
N ASP A 118 -10.42 4.94 -6.15
CA ASP A 118 -10.70 6.36 -6.39
C ASP A 118 -11.56 6.96 -5.26
N LEU A 119 -12.56 6.20 -4.77
CA LEU A 119 -13.36 6.57 -3.61
C LEU A 119 -12.49 6.68 -2.35
N SER A 120 -11.62 5.68 -2.12
CA SER A 120 -10.71 5.66 -0.97
C SER A 120 -9.82 6.91 -0.94
N ASP A 121 -9.23 7.29 -2.07
CA ASP A 121 -8.37 8.47 -2.15
C ASP A 121 -9.17 9.75 -1.88
N SER A 122 -10.40 9.82 -2.38
CA SER A 122 -11.28 10.96 -2.13
C SER A 122 -11.72 11.05 -0.66
N ILE A 123 -12.00 9.91 0.00
CA ILE A 123 -12.30 9.87 1.44
C ILE A 123 -11.13 10.45 2.25
N LYS A 124 -9.89 10.03 1.99
CA LYS A 124 -8.70 10.54 2.70
C LYS A 124 -8.57 12.05 2.58
N VAL A 125 -8.84 12.61 1.39
CA VAL A 125 -8.82 14.05 1.16
C VAL A 125 -9.92 14.75 1.97
N TYR A 126 -11.13 14.19 1.97
CA TYR A 126 -12.25 14.75 2.74
C TYR A 126 -11.97 14.73 4.25
N GLU A 127 -11.44 13.63 4.78
CA GLU A 127 -11.03 13.54 6.18
C GLU A 127 -9.96 14.58 6.52
N ALA A 128 -8.94 14.74 5.68
CA ALA A 128 -7.87 15.72 5.88
C ALA A 128 -8.37 17.18 5.86
N LEU A 129 -9.44 17.45 5.11
CA LEU A 129 -10.10 18.76 5.05
C LEU A 129 -11.20 18.94 6.11
N GLY A 130 -11.48 17.91 6.93
CA GLY A 130 -12.59 17.92 7.88
C GLY A 130 -13.98 18.00 7.22
N GLN A 131 -14.09 17.58 5.96
CA GLN A 131 -15.35 17.58 5.22
C GLN A 131 -16.10 16.24 5.39
N PRO A 132 -17.43 16.26 5.57
CA PRO A 132 -18.20 15.04 5.70
C PRO A 132 -18.30 14.31 4.36
N VAL A 133 -18.04 13.01 4.38
CA VAL A 133 -18.33 12.10 3.25
C VAL A 133 -19.84 11.83 3.25
N ARG A 134 -20.52 12.23 2.18
CA ARG A 134 -21.98 12.06 2.02
C ARG A 134 -22.27 11.01 0.95
N GLU A 135 -23.45 10.42 0.99
CA GLU A 135 -23.93 9.47 -0.03
C GLU A 135 -23.77 10.01 -1.45
N THR A 136 -24.11 11.29 -1.68
CA THR A 136 -23.97 11.93 -3.00
C THR A 136 -22.54 11.90 -3.55
N MET A 137 -21.53 11.97 -2.68
CA MET A 137 -20.12 11.87 -3.07
C MET A 137 -19.77 10.40 -3.34
N VAL A 138 -20.21 9.48 -2.48
CA VAL A 138 -19.98 8.04 -2.66
C VAL A 138 -20.59 7.53 -3.97
N SER A 139 -21.82 7.92 -4.28
CA SER A 139 -22.54 7.53 -5.52
C SER A 139 -21.88 8.05 -6.80
N ALA A 140 -21.03 9.07 -6.73
CA ALA A 140 -20.26 9.53 -7.89
C ALA A 140 -19.17 8.53 -8.31
N PHE A 141 -18.68 7.72 -7.36
CA PHE A 141 -17.69 6.68 -7.59
C PHE A 141 -18.35 5.31 -7.75
N LEU A 142 -19.25 4.95 -6.84
CA LEU A 142 -19.99 3.69 -6.85
C LEU A 142 -21.32 3.91 -7.57
N GLN A 143 -21.38 3.57 -8.86
CA GLN A 143 -22.56 3.84 -9.71
C GLN A 143 -23.67 2.80 -9.55
N ASP A 144 -23.75 2.20 -8.37
CA ASP A 144 -24.82 1.32 -7.91
C ASP A 144 -25.43 1.95 -6.64
N PRO A 145 -26.68 2.42 -6.68
CA PRO A 145 -27.31 3.11 -5.56
C PRO A 145 -27.39 2.27 -4.29
N GLU A 146 -27.61 0.95 -4.39
CA GLU A 146 -27.72 0.07 -3.23
C GLU A 146 -26.36 -0.10 -2.57
N ILE A 147 -25.32 -0.35 -3.37
CA ILE A 147 -23.95 -0.49 -2.86
C ILE A 147 -23.44 0.83 -2.27
N ALA A 148 -23.70 1.97 -2.93
CA ALA A 148 -23.28 3.28 -2.47
C ALA A 148 -23.92 3.64 -1.12
N LYS A 149 -25.23 3.42 -0.98
CA LYS A 149 -25.96 3.64 0.27
C LYS A 149 -25.48 2.71 1.38
N SER A 150 -25.32 1.42 1.07
CA SER A 150 -24.83 0.42 2.01
C SER A 150 -23.43 0.80 2.54
N PHE A 151 -22.51 1.21 1.66
CA PHE A 151 -21.19 1.69 2.07
C PHE A 151 -21.26 2.97 2.90
N THR A 152 -22.13 3.91 2.55
CA THR A 152 -22.27 5.17 3.30
C THR A 152 -22.70 4.93 4.74
N VAL A 153 -23.71 4.07 4.95
CA VAL A 153 -24.16 3.67 6.29
C VAL A 153 -23.05 2.98 7.08
N TYR A 154 -22.32 2.08 6.42
CA TYR A 154 -21.16 1.42 7.03
C TYR A 154 -20.06 2.42 7.41
N TYR A 155 -19.78 3.40 6.55
CA TYR A 155 -18.75 4.42 6.79
C TYR A 155 -19.09 5.35 7.97
N GLU A 156 -20.37 5.70 8.14
CA GLU A 156 -20.83 6.42 9.33
C GLU A 156 -20.61 5.60 10.61
N LEU A 157 -20.92 4.31 10.55
CA LEU A 157 -20.72 3.37 11.65
C LEU A 157 -19.21 3.21 11.97
N TRP A 158 -18.39 3.05 10.95
CA TRP A 158 -16.93 3.00 11.05
C TRP A 158 -16.37 4.23 11.78
N ASN A 159 -16.85 5.43 11.44
CA ASN A 159 -16.43 6.66 12.12
C ASN A 159 -16.93 6.76 13.56
N LYS A 160 -18.16 6.30 13.82
CA LYS A 160 -18.68 6.19 15.19
C LYS A 160 -17.77 5.29 16.03
N TYR A 161 -17.36 4.15 15.47
CA TYR A 161 -16.47 3.18 16.10
C TYR A 161 -15.04 3.69 16.26
N ARG A 162 -14.48 4.36 15.26
CA ARG A 162 -13.17 5.02 15.34
C ARG A 162 -13.10 5.99 16.54
N ASN A 163 -14.17 6.75 16.76
CA ASN A 163 -14.27 7.70 17.87
C ASN A 163 -14.55 7.01 19.21
N LEU A 164 -15.41 5.99 19.22
CA LEU A 164 -15.78 5.27 20.44
C LEU A 164 -14.64 4.42 20.98
N TYR A 165 -13.95 3.69 20.11
CA TYR A 165 -12.99 2.66 20.49
C TYR A 165 -11.58 3.17 20.76
N ARG A 166 -11.30 4.44 20.46
CA ARG A 166 -10.03 5.11 20.78
C ARG A 166 -8.82 4.21 20.51
N ILE A 167 -8.74 3.69 19.28
CA ILE A 167 -7.70 2.74 18.85
C ILE A 167 -6.29 3.14 19.28
N PRO A 168 -5.87 4.42 19.21
CA PRO A 168 -4.54 4.82 19.71
C PRO A 168 -4.31 4.45 21.18
N GLU A 169 -5.31 4.63 22.06
CA GLU A 169 -5.20 4.27 23.48
C GLU A 169 -5.02 2.75 23.66
N ILE A 170 -5.75 1.94 22.88
CA ILE A 170 -5.62 0.47 22.90
C ILE A 170 -4.20 0.06 22.47
N LEU A 171 -3.66 0.66 21.42
CA LEU A 171 -2.31 0.36 20.92
C LEU A 171 -1.22 0.80 21.90
N GLU A 172 -1.43 1.89 22.63
CA GLU A 172 -0.56 2.32 23.74
C GLU A 172 -0.65 1.41 24.98
N GLY A 173 -1.61 0.45 24.99
CA GLY A 173 -1.81 -0.51 26.09
C GLY A 173 -2.83 -0.06 27.13
N ASN A 174 -3.52 1.05 26.91
CA ASN A 174 -4.61 1.54 27.74
C ASN A 174 -5.93 0.88 27.32
N PHE A 175 -6.20 -0.29 27.88
CA PHE A 175 -7.41 -1.04 27.54
C PHE A 175 -8.66 -0.48 28.25
N PRO A 176 -9.75 -0.21 27.53
CA PRO A 176 -11.02 0.21 28.14
C PRO A 176 -11.51 -0.79 29.19
N GLU A 177 -12.05 -0.29 30.31
CA GLU A 177 -12.62 -1.14 31.36
C GLU A 177 -13.89 -1.87 30.88
N GLU A 178 -14.61 -1.28 29.91
CA GLU A 178 -15.88 -1.74 29.35
C GLU A 178 -15.78 -2.97 28.42
N ASN A 179 -14.88 -3.93 28.69
CA ASN A 179 -14.66 -5.16 27.90
C ASN A 179 -15.95 -5.97 27.62
N GLU A 180 -16.95 -5.87 28.50
CA GLU A 180 -18.28 -6.48 28.33
C GLU A 180 -19.03 -5.93 27.11
N THR A 181 -18.92 -4.64 26.82
CA THR A 181 -19.55 -4.01 25.65
C THR A 181 -18.97 -4.59 24.36
N PHE A 182 -17.63 -4.73 24.30
CA PHE A 182 -16.93 -5.32 23.16
C PHE A 182 -17.28 -6.78 22.96
N ARG A 183 -17.44 -7.56 24.04
CA ARG A 183 -17.83 -8.97 23.99
C ARG A 183 -19.23 -9.18 23.42
N LYS A 184 -20.18 -8.29 23.81
CA LYS A 184 -21.59 -8.35 23.44
C LYS A 184 -21.91 -7.69 22.09
N ALA A 185 -20.94 -7.01 21.48
CA ALA A 185 -21.07 -6.41 20.17
C ALA A 185 -21.51 -7.44 19.10
N ALA A 186 -22.24 -6.97 18.10
CA ALA A 186 -22.60 -7.80 16.95
C ALA A 186 -21.34 -8.24 16.19
N PHE A 187 -21.41 -9.36 15.46
CA PHE A 187 -20.24 -9.90 14.77
C PHE A 187 -19.60 -8.89 13.80
N ASP A 188 -20.40 -8.18 13.00
CA ASP A 188 -19.93 -7.16 12.06
C ASP A 188 -19.20 -5.99 12.74
N GLU A 189 -19.60 -5.65 13.96
CA GLU A 189 -18.93 -4.64 14.79
C GLU A 189 -17.57 -5.13 15.29
N LYS A 190 -17.47 -6.42 15.66
CA LYS A 190 -16.19 -7.03 16.02
C LYS A 190 -15.23 -7.07 14.84
N ILE A 191 -15.71 -7.42 13.65
CA ILE A 191 -14.90 -7.37 12.41
C ILE A 191 -14.44 -5.95 12.13
N SER A 192 -15.31 -4.95 12.29
CA SER A 192 -14.94 -3.55 12.11
C SER A 192 -13.87 -3.09 13.11
N LEU A 193 -13.94 -3.54 14.37
CA LEU A 193 -12.89 -3.27 15.37
C LEU A 193 -11.55 -3.92 15.01
N ILE A 194 -11.58 -5.19 14.58
CA ILE A 194 -10.39 -5.91 14.09
C ILE A 194 -9.80 -5.16 12.90
N GLY A 195 -10.62 -4.78 11.90
CA GLY A 195 -10.19 -4.01 10.74
C GLY A 195 -9.58 -2.65 11.10
N LEU A 196 -10.14 -1.96 12.10
CA LEU A 196 -9.58 -0.71 12.64
C LEU A 196 -8.19 -0.92 13.26
N LEU A 197 -8.01 -1.98 14.06
CA LEU A 197 -6.73 -2.33 14.66
C LEU A 197 -5.69 -2.68 13.59
N ILE A 198 -6.06 -3.57 12.65
CA ILE A 198 -5.18 -3.98 11.54
C ILE A 198 -4.78 -2.78 10.69
N ASN A 199 -5.73 -1.88 10.38
CA ASN A 199 -5.41 -0.68 9.61
C ASN A 199 -4.41 0.21 10.36
N SER A 200 -4.63 0.45 11.65
CA SER A 200 -3.73 1.28 12.46
C SER A 200 -2.33 0.67 12.57
N LEU A 201 -2.24 -0.63 12.86
CA LEU A 201 -0.97 -1.37 12.89
C LEU A 201 -0.26 -1.35 11.53
N GLY A 202 -1.03 -1.52 10.46
CA GLY A 202 -0.54 -1.43 9.09
C GLY A 202 0.06 -0.06 8.77
N GLN A 203 -0.60 1.04 9.18
CA GLN A 203 -0.06 2.39 9.03
C GLN A 203 1.20 2.62 9.84
N ASP A 204 1.26 2.12 11.07
CA ASP A 204 2.44 2.23 11.94
C ASP A 204 3.65 1.49 11.36
N CYS A 205 3.45 0.23 10.92
CA CYS A 205 4.49 -0.57 10.26
C CYS A 205 4.96 0.09 8.96
N LEU A 206 4.02 0.63 8.19
CA LEU A 206 4.30 1.33 6.95
C LEU A 206 5.11 2.60 7.16
N ALA A 207 4.76 3.40 8.18
CA ALA A 207 5.51 4.59 8.54
C ALA A 207 6.94 4.23 9.01
N ALA A 208 7.10 3.16 9.78
CA ALA A 208 8.41 2.67 10.21
C ALA A 208 9.28 2.22 9.02
N ASP A 209 8.70 1.49 8.06
CA ASP A 209 9.37 1.05 6.84
C ASP A 209 9.80 2.23 5.95
N GLU A 210 8.92 3.20 5.76
CA GLU A 210 9.25 4.42 5.03
C GLU A 210 10.40 5.21 5.65
N GLU A 211 10.39 5.37 6.97
CA GLU A 211 11.46 6.06 7.65
C GLU A 211 12.79 5.34 7.47
N ARG A 212 12.79 4.00 7.45
CA ARG A 212 13.97 3.19 7.12
C ARG A 212 14.47 3.46 5.71
N GLU A 213 13.59 3.42 4.71
CA GLU A 213 13.97 3.65 3.31
C GLU A 213 14.46 5.08 3.07
N VAL A 214 13.79 6.07 3.68
CA VAL A 214 14.24 7.47 3.66
C VAL A 214 15.63 7.61 4.26
N GLN A 215 15.89 6.96 5.40
CA GLN A 215 17.21 6.98 6.04
C GLN A 215 18.27 6.28 5.19
N SER A 216 17.93 5.18 4.51
CA SER A 216 18.84 4.50 3.59
C SER A 216 19.28 5.41 2.44
N VAL A 217 18.34 6.16 1.84
CA VAL A 217 18.63 7.15 0.80
C VAL A 217 19.52 8.27 1.33
N ILE A 218 19.21 8.82 2.51
CA ILE A 218 20.02 9.86 3.15
C ILE A 218 21.42 9.34 3.44
N PHE A 219 21.56 8.13 3.98
CA PHE A 219 22.86 7.51 4.26
C PHE A 219 23.71 7.38 3.00
N ALA A 220 23.12 6.99 1.87
CA ALA A 220 23.83 6.92 0.59
C ALA A 220 24.37 8.30 0.16
N VAL A 221 23.60 9.37 0.36
CA VAL A 221 24.05 10.76 0.12
C VAL A 221 25.17 11.15 1.08
N LEU A 222 25.03 10.86 2.38
CA LEU A 222 26.05 11.18 3.39
C LEU A 222 27.35 10.39 3.19
N LYS A 223 27.27 9.19 2.63
CA LYS A 223 28.45 8.41 2.23
C LYS A 223 29.21 9.12 1.10
N LYS A 224 28.51 9.59 0.06
CA LYS A 224 29.12 10.39 -1.02
C LYS A 224 29.70 11.70 -0.49
N LEU A 225 29.00 12.37 0.42
CA LEU A 225 29.50 13.58 1.10
C LEU A 225 30.84 13.31 1.78
N ARG A 226 30.94 12.22 2.55
CA ARG A 226 32.19 11.82 3.23
C ARG A 226 33.32 11.55 2.23
N GLU A 227 33.02 10.87 1.12
CA GLU A 227 33.99 10.58 0.07
C GLU A 227 34.51 11.86 -0.59
N GLN A 228 33.62 12.81 -0.91
CA GLN A 228 33.99 14.09 -1.53
C GLN A 228 34.76 15.02 -0.57
N ILE A 229 34.41 15.04 0.72
CA ILE A 229 35.19 15.75 1.75
C ILE A 229 36.61 15.19 1.83
N ARG A 230 36.76 13.85 1.80
CA ARG A 230 38.09 13.22 1.84
C ARG A 230 38.93 13.57 0.62
N SER A 231 38.36 13.51 -0.59
CA SER A 231 39.08 13.89 -1.81
C SER A 231 39.41 15.38 -1.86
N GLY A 232 38.56 16.25 -1.29
CA GLY A 232 38.82 17.69 -1.18
C GLY A 232 40.02 18.00 -0.28
N ARG A 233 40.13 17.33 0.87
CA ARG A 233 41.30 17.45 1.78
C ARG A 233 42.60 16.96 1.14
N GLU A 234 42.54 15.93 0.31
CA GLU A 234 43.70 15.44 -0.46
C GLU A 234 44.16 16.45 -1.52
N ALA A 235 43.23 17.23 -2.09
CA ALA A 235 43.52 18.27 -3.09
C ALA A 235 43.99 19.60 -2.47
N GLU A 236 43.48 20.00 -1.30
CA GLU A 236 43.94 21.18 -0.54
C GLU A 236 45.39 21.05 -0.06
N ASN A 237 45.83 19.83 0.28
CA ASN A 237 47.25 19.58 0.57
C ASN A 237 48.18 19.78 -0.65
N ALA A 238 47.63 19.98 -1.85
CA ALA A 238 48.36 20.19 -3.10
C ALA A 238 48.19 21.61 -3.70
N ALA A 239 47.21 22.41 -3.27
CA ALA A 239 46.98 23.77 -3.77
C ALA A 239 46.28 24.66 -2.73
N ASP A 240 46.74 25.92 -2.66
CA ASP A 240 46.30 27.02 -1.78
C ASP A 240 44.91 27.58 -2.19
N GLY A 241 43.89 26.70 -2.27
CA GLY A 241 42.53 27.02 -2.70
C GLY A 241 41.52 26.98 -1.54
N ASP A 242 40.56 27.91 -1.55
CA ASP A 242 39.46 27.96 -0.58
C ASP A 242 38.67 26.63 -0.54
N ALA A 243 38.59 26.04 0.65
CA ALA A 243 37.88 24.80 0.89
C ALA A 243 36.40 24.92 0.49
N ILE A 244 35.90 23.98 -0.33
CA ILE A 244 34.47 23.92 -0.64
C ILE A 244 33.71 23.61 0.67
N PRO A 245 32.80 24.49 1.12
CA PRO A 245 32.06 24.25 2.37
C PRO A 245 31.23 22.97 2.29
N VAL A 246 31.09 22.25 3.41
CA VAL A 246 30.25 21.03 3.53
C VAL A 246 28.83 21.27 3.00
N ILE A 247 28.30 22.48 3.22
CA ILE A 247 26.99 22.94 2.71
C ILE A 247 26.92 22.92 1.18
N GLY A 248 27.98 23.35 0.49
CA GLY A 248 28.02 23.39 -0.97
C GLY A 248 28.00 21.99 -1.57
N ILE A 249 28.77 21.07 -0.98
CA ILE A 249 28.79 19.67 -1.39
C ILE A 249 27.42 19.02 -1.15
N LEU A 250 26.85 19.21 0.04
CA LEU A 250 25.55 18.64 0.39
C LEU A 250 24.42 19.18 -0.51
N SER A 251 24.46 20.47 -0.86
CA SER A 251 23.52 21.08 -1.81
C SER A 251 23.62 20.41 -3.19
N SER A 252 24.84 20.26 -3.74
CA SER A 252 25.07 19.59 -5.02
C SER A 252 24.51 18.16 -5.03
N LEU A 253 24.79 17.38 -3.99
CA LEU A 253 24.31 16.00 -3.89
C LEU A 253 22.78 15.92 -3.75
N THR A 254 22.17 16.91 -3.10
CA THR A 254 20.71 16.99 -2.97
C THR A 254 20.05 17.34 -4.30
N ASP A 255 20.67 18.21 -5.09
CA ASP A 255 20.22 18.55 -6.45
C ASP A 255 20.38 17.37 -7.42
N GLU A 256 21.49 16.62 -7.32
CA GLU A 256 21.68 15.36 -8.07
C GLU A 256 20.57 14.34 -7.77
N LEU A 257 20.20 14.19 -6.50
CA LEU A 257 19.10 13.30 -6.09
C LEU A 257 17.76 13.76 -6.70
N ALA A 258 17.50 15.07 -6.71
CA ALA A 258 16.30 15.64 -7.31
C ALA A 258 16.25 15.45 -8.84
N ALA A 259 17.38 15.66 -9.52
CA ALA A 259 17.51 15.46 -10.96
C ALA A 259 17.34 13.98 -11.35
N ALA A 260 17.95 13.06 -10.60
CA ALA A 260 17.80 11.62 -10.82
C ALA A 260 16.34 11.17 -10.68
N ARG A 261 15.61 11.72 -9.68
CA ARG A 261 14.18 11.48 -9.50
C ARG A 261 13.37 11.97 -10.71
N GLU A 262 13.64 13.19 -11.20
CA GLU A 262 12.91 13.75 -12.33
C GLU A 262 13.16 12.96 -13.63
N ASN A 263 14.41 12.54 -13.88
CA ASN A 263 14.74 11.70 -15.02
C ASN A 263 13.98 10.36 -15.00
N LYS A 264 13.91 9.69 -13.85
CA LYS A 264 13.12 8.45 -13.69
C LYS A 264 11.62 8.68 -13.91
N LYS A 265 11.12 9.82 -13.44
CA LYS A 265 9.72 10.21 -13.63
C LYS A 265 9.38 10.43 -15.10
N GLN A 266 10.21 11.15 -15.84
CA GLN A 266 10.05 11.36 -17.28
C GLN A 266 10.12 10.04 -18.07
N ALA A 267 10.95 9.10 -17.62
CA ALA A 267 11.04 7.76 -18.20
C ALA A 267 9.84 6.84 -17.86
N ARG A 268 8.88 7.28 -17.04
CA ARG A 268 7.77 6.46 -16.49
C ARG A 268 8.25 5.20 -15.75
N MET A 269 9.44 5.25 -15.17
CA MET A 269 10.06 4.16 -14.41
C MET A 269 10.04 4.38 -12.90
N LEU A 270 9.38 5.45 -12.43
CA LEU A 270 9.32 5.80 -11.02
C LEU A 270 7.98 5.35 -10.42
N SER A 271 8.03 4.45 -9.44
CA SER A 271 6.85 4.08 -8.67
C SER A 271 6.40 5.21 -7.74
N ARG A 272 5.11 5.21 -7.35
CA ARG A 272 4.56 6.19 -6.38
C ARG A 272 5.31 6.15 -5.04
N GLU A 273 5.71 4.95 -4.61
CA GLU A 273 6.46 4.73 -3.38
C GLU A 273 7.86 5.35 -3.45
N GLU A 274 8.62 5.04 -4.51
CA GLU A 274 9.96 5.62 -4.73
C GLU A 274 9.92 7.14 -4.85
N GLU A 275 8.93 7.71 -5.56
CA GLU A 275 8.78 9.17 -5.68
C GLU A 275 8.62 9.81 -4.30
N ARG A 276 7.82 9.20 -3.43
CA ARG A 276 7.53 9.71 -2.10
C ARG A 276 8.73 9.58 -1.15
N ILE A 277 9.42 8.44 -1.15
CA ILE A 277 10.66 8.23 -0.38
C ILE A 277 11.73 9.25 -0.81
N SER A 278 11.96 9.39 -2.12
CA SER A 278 12.94 10.33 -2.67
C SER A 278 12.59 11.79 -2.33
N ARG A 279 11.31 12.18 -2.41
CA ARG A 279 10.84 13.50 -1.96
C ARG A 279 11.05 13.73 -0.46
N ALA A 280 10.72 12.75 0.37
CA ALA A 280 10.89 12.86 1.82
C ALA A 280 12.38 12.99 2.20
N ALA A 281 13.26 12.18 1.59
CA ALA A 281 14.70 12.28 1.77
C ALA A 281 15.22 13.66 1.35
N GLY A 282 14.82 14.17 0.18
CA GLY A 282 15.20 15.50 -0.29
C GLY A 282 14.77 16.62 0.67
N ARG A 283 13.55 16.56 1.24
CA ARG A 283 13.10 17.54 2.24
C ARG A 283 13.97 17.52 3.51
N ARG A 284 14.27 16.34 4.05
CA ARG A 284 15.13 16.20 5.24
C ARG A 284 16.56 16.70 4.98
N LEU A 285 17.11 16.45 3.80
CA LEU A 285 18.42 16.98 3.40
C LEU A 285 18.40 18.51 3.28
N GLN A 286 17.33 19.10 2.75
CA GLN A 286 17.15 20.55 2.71
C GLN A 286 17.00 21.17 4.10
N GLU A 287 16.31 20.51 5.03
CA GLU A 287 16.27 20.91 6.44
C GLU A 287 17.67 20.90 7.06
N LEU A 288 18.47 19.86 6.80
CA LEU A 288 19.86 19.78 7.23
C LEU A 288 20.72 20.91 6.65
N ILE A 289 20.58 21.22 5.36
CA ILE A 289 21.24 22.37 4.73
C ILE A 289 20.86 23.67 5.44
N GLY A 290 19.59 23.85 5.79
CA GLY A 290 19.10 24.99 6.56
C GLY A 290 19.69 25.09 7.98
N ILE A 291 19.90 23.95 8.65
CA ILE A 291 20.58 23.89 9.96
C ILE A 291 22.03 24.33 9.82
N LEU A 292 22.75 23.78 8.85
CA LEU A 292 24.15 24.12 8.59
C LEU A 292 24.33 25.60 8.20
N ALA A 293 23.41 26.16 7.42
CA ALA A 293 23.46 27.58 7.06
C ALA A 293 23.27 28.53 8.26
N ARG A 294 22.62 28.06 9.33
CA ARG A 294 22.39 28.82 10.57
C ARG A 294 23.54 28.68 11.56
N SER A 295 24.26 27.56 11.56
CA SER A 295 25.54 27.48 12.25
C SER A 295 26.55 28.34 11.47
N LYS A 296 26.91 29.51 12.00
CA LYS A 296 27.94 30.37 11.39
C LYS A 296 29.17 29.50 11.09
N GLY A 297 29.53 29.39 9.80
CA GLY A 297 30.44 28.38 9.25
C GLY A 297 31.61 28.04 10.15
N GLY A 298 31.64 26.79 10.59
CA GLY A 298 32.75 26.22 11.34
C GLY A 298 33.82 25.66 10.40
N SER A 299 34.82 25.00 10.98
CA SER A 299 35.70 24.10 10.24
C SER A 299 34.88 23.00 9.56
N VAL A 300 35.37 22.45 8.45
CA VAL A 300 34.80 21.26 7.78
C VAL A 300 34.52 20.13 8.78
N ASP A 301 35.37 19.96 9.80
CA ASP A 301 35.16 18.95 10.84
C ASP A 301 33.97 19.27 11.76
N ALA A 302 33.72 20.54 12.06
CA ALA A 302 32.60 20.96 12.90
C ALA A 302 31.27 20.79 12.16
N ASP A 303 31.21 21.23 10.89
CA ASP A 303 30.03 21.07 10.04
C ASP A 303 29.71 19.59 9.79
N TYR A 304 30.74 18.76 9.55
CA TYR A 304 30.56 17.31 9.43
C TYR A 304 30.12 16.65 10.74
N GLY A 305 30.58 17.18 11.88
CA GLY A 305 30.11 16.78 13.21
C GLY A 305 28.60 16.99 13.37
N LEU A 306 28.09 18.16 13.00
CA LEU A 306 26.66 18.47 13.02
C LEU A 306 25.84 17.52 12.13
N VAL A 307 26.33 17.22 10.93
CA VAL A 307 25.69 16.24 10.03
C VAL A 307 25.59 14.86 10.69
N ARG A 308 26.66 14.42 11.35
CA ARG A 308 26.69 13.12 12.03
C ARG A 308 25.75 13.08 13.23
N GLU A 309 25.69 14.14 14.03
CA GLU A 309 24.77 14.26 15.16
C GLU A 309 23.32 14.24 14.71
N TRP A 310 22.98 15.02 13.68
CA TRP A 310 21.65 15.04 13.08
C TRP A 310 21.22 13.66 12.57
N PHE A 311 22.11 12.97 11.85
CA PHE A 311 21.82 11.61 11.35
C PHE A 311 21.66 10.60 12.49
N SER A 312 22.51 10.69 13.52
CA SER A 312 22.46 9.78 14.68
C SER A 312 21.18 9.98 15.49
N ALA A 313 20.78 11.23 15.74
CA ALA A 313 19.52 11.54 16.44
C ALA A 313 18.30 11.00 15.66
N ALA A 314 18.33 11.12 14.33
CA ALA A 314 17.26 10.60 13.48
C ALA A 314 17.24 9.05 13.44
N GLU A 315 18.38 8.40 13.58
CA GLU A 315 18.49 6.94 13.69
C GLU A 315 18.03 6.43 15.07
N ASP A 316 18.34 7.15 16.15
CA ASP A 316 17.85 6.85 17.49
C ASP A 316 16.33 6.98 17.59
N ALA A 317 15.76 8.04 17.01
CA ALA A 317 14.30 8.22 16.92
C ALA A 317 13.64 7.07 16.14
N ARG A 318 14.27 6.60 15.05
CA ARG A 318 13.78 5.45 14.27
C ARG A 318 13.78 4.16 15.09
N ARG A 319 14.83 3.91 15.88
CA ARG A 319 14.91 2.74 16.78
C ARG A 319 13.84 2.79 17.87
N GLN A 320 13.59 3.96 18.45
CA GLN A 320 12.49 4.14 19.41
C GLN A 320 11.14 3.85 18.76
N ARG A 321 10.92 4.32 17.52
CA ARG A 321 9.69 4.02 16.79
C ARG A 321 9.50 2.52 16.55
N ILE A 322 10.54 1.77 16.20
CA ILE A 322 10.44 0.30 16.07
C ILE A 322 9.93 -0.32 17.38
N GLY A 323 10.47 0.08 18.54
CA GLY A 323 10.00 -0.40 19.83
C GLY A 323 8.54 -0.05 20.13
N ILE A 324 8.09 1.15 19.71
CA ILE A 324 6.69 1.58 19.84
C ILE A 324 5.77 0.70 18.96
N VAL A 325 6.14 0.49 17.69
CA VAL A 325 5.34 -0.32 16.75
C VAL A 325 5.26 -1.78 17.19
N ASP A 326 6.37 -2.36 17.67
CA ASP A 326 6.37 -3.70 18.27
C ASP A 326 5.46 -3.77 19.51
N GLY A 327 5.50 -2.74 20.35
CA GLY A 327 4.58 -2.57 21.47
C GLY A 327 3.12 -2.51 21.04
N HIS A 328 2.80 -1.77 19.98
CA HIS A 328 1.43 -1.67 19.44
C HIS A 328 0.91 -3.01 18.95
N ILE A 329 1.72 -3.77 18.19
CA ILE A 329 1.35 -5.13 17.74
C ILE A 329 1.06 -6.02 18.96
N SER A 330 1.96 -6.03 19.93
CA SER A 330 1.83 -6.82 21.15
C SER A 330 0.58 -6.45 21.97
N ASN A 331 0.30 -5.16 22.10
CA ASN A 331 -0.86 -4.67 22.82
C ASN A 331 -2.17 -4.99 22.10
N ALA A 332 -2.19 -4.96 20.76
CA ALA A 332 -3.36 -5.38 19.97
C ALA A 332 -3.68 -6.87 20.20
N PHE A 333 -2.67 -7.75 20.19
CA PHE A 333 -2.84 -9.16 20.54
C PHE A 333 -3.39 -9.36 21.95
N ARG A 334 -2.82 -8.65 22.93
CA ARG A 334 -3.29 -8.70 24.33
C ARG A 334 -4.72 -8.20 24.47
N PHE A 335 -5.08 -7.15 23.74
CA PHE A 335 -6.44 -6.62 23.73
C PHE A 335 -7.42 -7.65 23.16
N ILE A 336 -7.16 -8.22 21.98
CA ILE A 336 -8.04 -9.23 21.38
C ILE A 336 -8.18 -10.44 22.30
N ASN A 337 -7.09 -10.92 22.91
CA ASN A 337 -7.15 -12.05 23.85
C ASN A 337 -7.92 -11.70 25.14
N ARG A 338 -7.75 -10.51 25.71
CA ARG A 338 -8.49 -10.08 26.91
C ARG A 338 -9.98 -9.92 26.62
N THR A 339 -10.31 -9.39 25.45
CA THR A 339 -11.68 -9.09 25.05
C THR A 339 -12.41 -10.34 24.57
N TYR A 340 -11.87 -11.09 23.62
CA TYR A 340 -12.55 -12.22 22.96
C TYR A 340 -12.00 -13.59 23.38
N GLY A 341 -10.79 -13.64 23.94
CA GLY A 341 -10.10 -14.88 24.24
C GLY A 341 -9.46 -15.49 22.99
N GLU A 342 -9.18 -16.79 23.05
CA GLU A 342 -8.69 -17.56 21.90
C GLU A 342 -9.85 -18.08 21.03
N SER A 343 -10.76 -17.18 20.66
CA SER A 343 -11.97 -17.44 19.88
C SER A 343 -11.76 -17.19 18.37
N GLN A 344 -12.84 -17.25 17.58
CA GLN A 344 -12.83 -16.97 16.14
C GLN A 344 -12.25 -15.59 15.81
N GLU A 345 -12.48 -14.59 16.64
CA GLU A 345 -11.96 -13.22 16.48
C GLU A 345 -10.42 -13.19 16.50
N MET A 346 -9.77 -14.01 17.33
CA MET A 346 -8.31 -14.13 17.34
C MET A 346 -7.79 -14.78 16.05
N VAL A 347 -8.50 -15.78 15.53
CA VAL A 347 -8.15 -16.42 14.25
C VAL A 347 -8.22 -15.41 13.11
N ILE A 348 -9.32 -14.65 13.04
CA ILE A 348 -9.51 -13.62 12.03
C ILE A 348 -8.39 -12.58 12.13
N PHE A 349 -8.13 -12.05 13.32
CA PHE A 349 -7.05 -11.09 13.53
C PHE A 349 -5.69 -11.64 13.07
N LEU A 350 -5.36 -12.89 13.36
CA LEU A 350 -4.11 -13.53 12.91
C LEU A 350 -4.04 -13.72 11.40
N SER A 351 -5.12 -14.19 10.77
CA SER A 351 -5.21 -14.30 9.31
C SER A 351 -5.05 -12.94 8.63
N GLU A 352 -5.62 -11.88 9.22
CA GLU A 352 -5.49 -10.51 8.73
C GLU A 352 -4.07 -9.96 8.87
N ILE A 353 -3.42 -10.18 10.02
CA ILE A 353 -2.01 -9.83 10.21
C ILE A 353 -1.13 -10.56 9.18
N ALA A 354 -1.36 -11.86 8.98
CA ALA A 354 -0.57 -12.69 8.07
C ALA A 354 -0.74 -12.27 6.59
N SER A 355 -1.91 -11.74 6.24
CA SER A 355 -2.19 -11.19 4.90
C SER A 355 -1.63 -9.77 4.72
N GLY A 356 -1.34 -9.07 5.82
CA GLY A 356 -0.81 -7.72 5.83
C GLY A 356 0.66 -7.64 5.44
N TYR A 357 0.95 -7.14 4.23
CA TYR A 357 2.33 -7.04 3.72
C TYR A 357 3.30 -6.29 4.66
N TYR A 358 2.98 -5.07 5.07
CA TYR A 358 3.89 -4.26 5.91
C TYR A 358 4.00 -4.78 7.34
N VAL A 359 2.92 -5.35 7.88
CA VAL A 359 2.94 -5.95 9.22
C VAL A 359 3.82 -7.21 9.22
N MET A 360 3.66 -8.09 8.23
CA MET A 360 4.52 -9.26 8.10
C MET A 360 5.96 -8.91 7.76
N LYS A 361 6.21 -7.89 6.93
CA LYS A 361 7.56 -7.38 6.69
C LYS A 361 8.20 -6.94 8.00
N PHE A 362 7.49 -6.18 8.82
CA PHE A 362 7.97 -5.74 10.14
C PHE A 362 8.25 -6.92 11.07
N ILE A 363 7.31 -7.86 11.21
CA ILE A 363 7.47 -9.05 12.07
C ILE A 363 8.65 -9.92 11.61
N ASN A 364 8.85 -10.09 10.30
CA ASN A 364 9.97 -10.88 9.78
C ASN A 364 11.34 -10.21 10.02
N GLU A 365 11.39 -8.87 10.00
CA GLU A 365 12.63 -8.10 10.18
C GLU A 365 13.00 -7.88 11.66
N HIS A 366 12.01 -7.71 12.53
CA HIS A 366 12.21 -7.33 13.93
C HIS A 366 11.78 -8.40 14.94
N GLY A 367 10.93 -9.35 14.53
CA GLY A 367 10.28 -10.32 15.41
C GLY A 367 9.10 -9.70 16.18
N ASN A 368 8.16 -10.55 16.61
CA ASN A 368 7.15 -10.18 17.61
C ASN A 368 6.74 -11.42 18.41
N GLU A 369 6.96 -11.40 19.73
CA GLU A 369 6.74 -12.58 20.59
C GLU A 369 5.27 -13.00 20.67
N GLU A 370 4.35 -12.04 20.79
CA GLU A 370 2.92 -12.34 20.90
C GLU A 370 2.39 -12.97 19.59
N TYR A 371 2.78 -12.44 18.43
CA TYR A 371 2.42 -13.03 17.13
C TYR A 371 2.84 -14.49 17.03
N TYR A 372 4.12 -14.80 17.32
CA TYR A 372 4.61 -16.19 17.22
C TYR A 372 3.90 -17.10 18.22
N ARG A 373 3.67 -16.63 19.44
CA ARG A 373 2.96 -17.37 20.48
C ARG A 373 1.54 -17.75 20.04
N TYR A 374 0.73 -16.80 19.56
CA TYR A 374 -0.64 -17.09 19.16
C TYR A 374 -0.71 -17.86 17.83
N ASN A 375 0.23 -17.64 16.91
CA ASN A 375 0.32 -18.42 15.67
C ASN A 375 0.61 -19.90 15.96
N GLU A 376 1.54 -20.21 16.87
CA GLU A 376 1.79 -21.59 17.30
C GLU A 376 0.58 -22.22 18.00
N LEU A 377 -0.09 -21.48 18.88
CA LEU A 377 -1.29 -21.96 19.58
C LEU A 377 -2.40 -22.36 18.60
N LEU A 378 -2.61 -21.59 17.53
CA LEU A 378 -3.60 -21.92 16.50
C LEU A 378 -3.20 -23.14 15.68
N LEU A 379 -1.94 -23.24 15.24
CA LEU A 379 -1.45 -24.42 14.52
C LEU A 379 -1.61 -25.71 15.36
N LEU A 380 -1.42 -25.61 16.68
CA LEU A 380 -1.63 -26.72 17.60
C LEU A 380 -3.12 -27.07 17.78
N LYS A 381 -4.02 -26.09 17.82
CA LYS A 381 -5.48 -26.33 17.87
C LYS A 381 -5.98 -27.00 16.60
N ASP A 382 -5.61 -26.50 15.43
CA ASP A 382 -5.94 -27.10 14.13
C ASP A 382 -5.50 -28.57 14.05
N ARG A 383 -4.27 -28.85 14.53
CA ARG A 383 -3.74 -30.22 14.53
C ARG A 383 -4.51 -31.13 15.48
N ARG A 384 -4.93 -30.64 16.66
CA ARG A 384 -5.77 -31.43 17.60
C ARG A 384 -7.16 -31.69 17.03
N GLN A 385 -7.76 -30.70 16.38
CA GLN A 385 -9.10 -30.84 15.81
C GLN A 385 -9.12 -31.87 14.67
N ARG A 386 -8.13 -31.83 13.76
CA ARG A 386 -7.97 -32.87 12.73
C ARG A 386 -7.79 -34.27 13.31
N LEU A 387 -6.97 -34.40 14.36
CA LEU A 387 -6.77 -35.68 15.04
C LEU A 387 -8.06 -36.19 15.72
N GLN A 388 -8.89 -35.29 16.25
CA GLN A 388 -10.19 -35.66 16.81
C GLN A 388 -11.17 -36.10 15.70
N GLU A 389 -11.23 -35.39 14.58
CA GLU A 389 -12.03 -35.77 13.41
C GLU A 389 -11.59 -37.12 12.82
N GLU A 390 -10.28 -37.40 12.78
CA GLU A 390 -9.74 -38.73 12.41
C GLU A 390 -10.15 -39.82 13.39
N ILE A 391 -10.09 -39.56 14.71
CA ILE A 391 -10.55 -40.53 15.71
C ILE A 391 -12.05 -40.79 15.59
N TYR A 392 -12.86 -39.75 15.38
CA TYR A 392 -14.31 -39.89 15.20
C TYR A 392 -14.65 -40.70 13.94
N SER A 393 -14.00 -40.42 12.81
CA SER A 393 -14.18 -41.14 11.55
C SER A 393 -13.63 -42.57 11.55
N LEU A 394 -12.72 -42.91 12.47
CA LEU A 394 -12.27 -44.29 12.74
C LEU A 394 -13.14 -45.03 13.76
N SER A 395 -14.06 -44.33 14.42
CA SER A 395 -14.97 -44.87 15.44
C SER A 395 -16.41 -45.08 14.96
N GLU A 396 -16.72 -44.65 13.73
CA GLU A 396 -17.82 -45.13 12.88
C GLU A 396 -17.35 -46.32 12.03
#